data_AF-A0A1X7DQS4-F1
#
_entry.id   AF-A0A1X7DQS4-F1
#
_cell.length_a   1.000
_cell.length_b   1.000
_cell.length_c   1.000
_cell.angle_alpha   90.00
_cell.angle_beta   90.00
_cell.angle_gamma   90.00
#
_symmetry.space_group_name_H-M   'P 1'
#
loop_
_entity.id
_entity.type
_entity.pdbx_description
1 polymer ?
#
loop_
_entity_poly.entity_id
_entity_poly.type
_entity_poly.pdbx_seq_one_letter_code
_entity_poly.pdbx_strand_id
1 'polypeptide(L)'
;MIRLIKENIDRQSKAVLLLFMLLKEEFSLLMNKDPQGVTGVEMVIQELMRQIASERMSLRGLVQKIDPAAKRIKDILPALADEHKEKVEDLLAIMDTREQECAVQATKNQQLAQALLDQSSSMLDFLHREITPKTNNVYSARGRFQNVAPPATLINGRM
;
A
#
# COMPACT_ATOMS: atom_id res chain seq x y z
N MET A 1 8.28 5.01 35.03
CA MET A 1 7.29 4.55 34.02
C MET A 1 6.89 5.65 33.04
N ILE A 2 6.49 6.84 33.48
CA ILE A 2 6.09 7.95 32.60
C ILE A 2 7.17 8.34 31.57
N ARG A 3 8.45 8.35 31.98
CA ARG A 3 9.58 8.56 31.06
C ARG A 3 9.63 7.53 29.91
N LEU A 4 9.43 6.25 30.21
CA LEU A 4 9.43 5.18 29.21
C LEU A 4 8.27 5.32 28.22
N ILE A 5 7.11 5.75 28.71
CA ILE A 5 5.95 6.05 27.88
C ILE A 5 6.27 7.19 26.91
N LYS A 6 6.84 8.29 27.41
CA LYS A 6 7.25 9.43 26.58
C LYS A 6 8.29 9.04 25.52
N GLU A 7 9.31 8.29 25.91
CA GLU A 7 10.34 7.80 24.99
C GLU A 7 9.75 6.87 23.91
N ASN A 8 8.79 6.02 24.27
CA ASN A 8 8.11 5.16 23.30
C ASN A 8 7.25 5.97 22.31
N ILE A 9 6.48 6.96 22.79
CA ILE A 9 5.69 7.84 21.90
C ILE A 9 6.61 8.64 20.96
N ASP A 10 7.72 9.16 21.47
CA ASP A 10 8.71 9.87 20.65
C ASP A 10 9.30 8.97 19.55
N ARG A 11 9.64 7.72 19.89
CA ARG A 11 10.08 6.72 18.89
C ARG A 11 8.99 6.43 17.86
N GLN A 12 7.74 6.25 18.27
CA GLN A 12 6.63 6.06 17.34
C GLN A 12 6.44 7.27 16.42
N SER A 13 6.48 8.49 16.95
CA SER A 13 6.34 9.73 16.15
C SER A 13 7.44 9.88 15.10
N LYS A 14 8.69 9.53 15.44
CA LYS A 14 9.82 9.49 14.50
C LYS A 14 9.68 8.38 13.46
N ALA A 15 9.22 7.20 13.88
CA ALA A 15 8.99 6.07 12.98
C ALA A 15 7.89 6.38 11.95
N VAL A 16 6.78 7.02 12.36
CA VAL A 16 5.72 7.45 11.43
C VAL A 16 6.22 8.52 10.46
N LEU A 17 7.07 9.46 10.92
CA LEU A 17 7.70 10.43 10.02
C LEU A 17 8.60 9.76 8.98
N LEU A 18 9.41 8.79 9.40
CA LEU A 18 10.25 8.01 8.49
C LEU A 18 9.40 7.23 7.49
N LEU A 19 8.30 6.61 7.95
CA LEU A 19 7.35 5.90 7.09
C LEU A 19 6.79 6.83 6.01
N PHE A 20 6.41 8.05 6.36
CA PHE A 20 5.95 9.04 5.39
C PHE A 20 7.01 9.39 4.34
N MET A 21 8.27 9.55 4.76
CA MET A 21 9.38 9.81 3.84
C MET A 21 9.61 8.64 2.87
N LEU A 22 9.60 7.41 3.37
CA LEU A 22 9.75 6.20 2.55
C LEU A 22 8.59 6.04 1.57
N LEU A 23 7.35 6.31 1.98
CA LEU A 23 6.19 6.30 1.08
C LEU A 23 6.31 7.35 -0.02
N LYS A 24 6.90 8.51 0.24
CA LYS A 24 7.19 9.51 -0.80
C LYS A 24 8.31 9.07 -1.75
N GLU A 25 9.31 8.38 -1.21
CA GLU A 25 10.40 7.82 -2.00
C GLU A 25 9.88 6.72 -2.94
N GLU A 26 9.07 5.79 -2.42
CA GLU A 26 8.39 4.76 -3.19
C GLU A 26 7.57 5.37 -4.34
N PHE A 27 6.78 6.42 -4.06
CA PHE A 27 6.04 7.15 -5.10
C PHE A 27 6.96 7.68 -6.22
N SER A 28 8.10 8.25 -5.83
CA SER A 28 9.06 8.82 -6.77
C SER A 28 9.69 7.71 -7.64
N LEU A 29 10.00 6.56 -7.04
CA LEU A 29 10.53 5.39 -7.74
C LEU A 29 9.50 4.77 -8.71
N LEU A 30 8.23 4.69 -8.30
CA LEU A 30 7.12 4.27 -9.16
C LEU A 30 6.97 5.22 -10.36
N MET A 31 7.04 6.54 -10.14
CA MET A 31 6.99 7.53 -11.22
C MET A 31 8.17 7.40 -12.20
N ASN A 32 9.35 7.03 -11.69
CA ASN A 32 10.55 6.80 -12.49
C ASN A 32 10.60 5.42 -13.15
N LYS A 33 9.59 4.56 -12.92
CA LYS A 33 9.52 3.18 -13.43
C LYS A 33 10.74 2.33 -13.03
N ASP A 34 11.22 2.50 -11.79
CA ASP A 34 12.33 1.72 -11.23
C ASP A 34 11.81 0.60 -10.30
N PRO A 35 11.50 -0.60 -10.82
CA PRO A 35 10.94 -1.69 -10.01
C PRO A 35 11.92 -2.24 -8.97
N GLN A 36 13.24 -2.13 -9.22
CA GLN A 36 14.25 -2.62 -8.28
C GLN A 36 14.32 -1.70 -7.05
N GLY A 37 14.33 -0.39 -7.28
CA GLY A 37 14.26 0.60 -6.22
C GLY A 37 12.98 0.47 -5.40
N VAL A 38 11.82 0.33 -6.06
CA VAL A 38 10.52 0.15 -5.37
C VAL A 38 10.56 -1.06 -4.45
N THR A 39 11.05 -2.20 -4.93
CA THR A 39 11.14 -3.43 -4.12
C THR A 39 12.03 -3.24 -2.90
N GLY A 40 13.16 -2.54 -3.05
CA GLY A 40 14.06 -2.24 -1.95
C GLY A 40 13.40 -1.38 -0.86
N VAL A 41 12.73 -0.30 -1.26
CA VAL A 41 12.01 0.58 -0.33
C VAL A 41 10.83 -0.12 0.31
N GLU A 42 10.09 -0.97 -0.42
CA GLU A 42 8.96 -1.72 0.10
C GLU A 42 9.36 -2.66 1.25
N MET A 43 10.49 -3.36 1.13
CA MET A 43 11.01 -4.19 2.23
C MET A 43 11.29 -3.36 3.49
N VAL A 44 11.89 -2.18 3.32
CA VAL A 44 12.18 -1.26 4.45
C VAL A 44 10.88 -0.77 5.09
N ILE A 45 9.87 -0.42 4.28
CA ILE A 45 8.54 -0.02 4.75
C ILE A 45 7.90 -1.15 5.57
N GLN A 46 7.93 -2.39 5.08
CA GLN A 46 7.32 -3.53 5.76
C GLN A 46 7.99 -3.80 7.12
N GLU A 47 9.31 -3.72 7.21
CA GLU A 47 10.04 -3.89 8.47
C GLU A 47 9.80 -2.72 9.44
N LEU A 48 9.71 -1.48 8.94
CA LEU A 48 9.35 -0.33 9.76
C LEU A 48 7.92 -0.47 10.33
N MET A 49 6.96 -0.93 9.53
CA MET A 49 5.60 -1.23 9.98
C MET A 49 5.58 -2.28 11.09
N ARG A 50 6.41 -3.33 10.97
CA ARG A 50 6.58 -4.35 12.03
C ARG A 50 7.14 -3.73 13.32
N GLN A 51 8.12 -2.84 13.22
CA GLN A 51 8.68 -2.13 14.36
C GLN A 51 7.65 -1.21 15.04
N ILE A 52 6.89 -0.44 14.27
CA ILE A 52 5.81 0.43 14.79
C ILE A 52 4.76 -0.41 15.53
N ALA A 53 4.36 -1.56 14.97
CA ALA A 53 3.42 -2.47 15.62
C ALA A 53 3.96 -3.00 16.97
N SER A 54 5.25 -3.35 17.01
CA SER A 54 5.92 -3.78 18.26
C SER A 54 5.95 -2.66 19.31
N GLU A 55 6.29 -1.42 18.93
CA GLU A 55 6.31 -0.28 19.85
C GLU A 55 4.90 0.04 20.39
N ARG A 56 3.85 -0.09 19.57
CA ARG A 56 2.45 0.05 20.02
C ARG A 56 2.05 -1.01 21.04
N MET A 57 2.47 -2.25 20.82
CA MET A 57 2.24 -3.34 21.78
C MET A 57 3.01 -3.12 23.08
N SER A 58 4.25 -2.65 23.00
CA SER A 58 5.05 -2.25 24.16
C SER A 58 4.39 -1.12 24.95
N LEU A 59 3.89 -0.08 24.26
CA LEU A 59 3.16 1.02 24.88
C LEU A 59 1.93 0.52 25.64
N ARG A 60 1.15 -0.36 25.02
CA ARG A 60 -0.02 -0.96 25.67
C ARG A 60 0.36 -1.72 26.93
N GLY A 61 1.46 -2.49 26.90
CA GLY A 61 1.98 -3.17 28.09
C GLY A 61 2.44 -2.20 29.19
N LEU A 62 3.03 -1.05 28.83
CA LEU A 62 3.40 0.00 29.79
C LEU A 62 2.18 0.68 30.42
N VAL A 63 1.14 0.93 29.63
CA VAL A 63 -0.13 1.51 30.10
C VAL A 63 -0.83 0.56 31.08
N GLN A 64 -0.91 -0.73 30.73
CA GLN A 64 -1.53 -1.76 31.58
C GLN A 64 -0.82 -1.98 32.92
N LYS A 65 0.48 -1.66 33.01
CA LYS A 65 1.22 -1.69 34.28
C LYS A 65 0.86 -0.53 35.21
N ILE A 66 0.32 0.56 34.68
CA ILE A 66 -0.15 1.71 35.46
C ILE A 66 -1.60 1.51 35.87
N ASP A 67 -2.45 1.12 34.91
CA ASP A 67 -3.84 0.78 35.14
C ASP A 67 -4.20 -0.50 34.35
N PRO A 68 -4.46 -1.64 35.03
CA PRO A 68 -4.83 -2.89 34.37
C PRO A 68 -6.10 -2.81 33.52
N ALA A 69 -7.01 -1.87 33.80
CA ALA A 69 -8.24 -1.65 33.04
C ALA A 69 -8.01 -0.77 31.79
N ALA A 70 -6.93 0.01 31.76
CA ALA A 70 -6.61 0.89 30.66
C ALA A 70 -6.21 0.10 29.40
N LYS A 71 -6.83 0.46 28.27
CA LYS A 71 -6.54 -0.12 26.95
C LYS A 71 -5.71 0.82 26.08
N ARG A 72 -5.81 2.12 26.33
CA ARG A 72 -5.16 3.18 25.56
C ARG A 72 -4.44 4.13 26.50
N ILE A 73 -3.46 4.83 25.95
CA ILE A 73 -2.79 5.90 26.70
C ILE A 73 -3.74 7.02 27.13
N LYS A 74 -4.80 7.27 26.34
CA LYS A 74 -5.84 8.26 26.67
C LYS A 74 -6.56 7.93 27.99
N ASP A 75 -6.65 6.66 28.35
CA ASP A 75 -7.35 6.21 29.56
C ASP A 75 -6.55 6.55 30.84
N ILE A 76 -5.23 6.67 30.74
CA ILE A 76 -4.35 7.03 31.86
C ILE A 76 -4.05 8.53 31.95
N LEU A 77 -4.44 9.33 30.94
CA LEU A 77 -4.25 10.79 30.92
C LEU A 77 -4.84 11.52 32.14
N PRO A 78 -6.02 11.16 32.67
CA PRO A 78 -6.57 11.81 33.86
C PRO A 78 -5.74 11.57 35.14
N ALA A 79 -4.91 10.53 35.15
CA ALA A 79 -4.04 10.19 36.29
C ALA A 79 -2.65 10.84 36.21
N LEU A 80 -2.34 11.54 35.11
CA LEU A 80 -1.08 12.26 34.91
C LEU A 80 -1.18 13.70 35.43
N ALA A 81 -0.07 14.24 35.92
CA ALA A 81 0.03 15.68 36.23
C ALA A 81 -0.16 16.52 34.95
N ASP A 82 -0.75 17.72 35.09
CA ASP A 82 -1.18 18.58 33.97
C ASP A 82 -0.04 18.87 32.97
N GLU A 83 1.17 19.16 33.44
CA GLU A 83 2.34 19.42 32.57
C GLU A 83 2.74 18.22 31.69
N HIS A 84 2.45 17.00 32.14
CA HIS A 84 2.76 15.78 31.41
C HIS A 84 1.62 15.35 30.50
N LYS A 85 0.39 15.68 30.89
CA LYS A 85 -0.81 15.43 30.10
C LYS A 85 -0.78 16.23 28.80
N GLU A 86 -0.57 17.54 28.87
CA GLU A 86 -0.53 18.43 27.70
C GLU A 86 0.51 17.98 26.67
N LYS A 87 1.75 17.72 27.14
CA LYS A 87 2.83 17.23 26.26
C LYS A 87 2.53 15.90 25.59
N VAL A 88 1.82 15.00 26.27
CA VAL A 88 1.44 13.70 25.68
C VAL A 88 0.31 13.87 24.68
N GLU A 89 -0.67 14.72 24.98
CA GLU A 89 -1.77 15.05 24.06
C GLU A 89 -1.25 15.69 22.77
N ASP A 90 -0.31 16.64 22.86
CA ASP A 90 0.34 17.27 21.71
C ASP A 90 1.07 16.25 20.84
N LEU A 91 1.86 15.36 21.47
CA LEU A 91 2.59 14.33 20.74
C LEU A 91 1.65 13.35 20.03
N LEU A 92 0.53 12.99 20.66
CA LEU A 92 -0.49 12.14 20.06
C LEU A 92 -1.19 12.83 18.88
N ALA A 93 -1.51 14.12 19.00
CA ALA A 93 -2.13 14.89 17.92
C ALA A 93 -1.20 15.02 16.69
N ILE A 94 0.09 15.26 16.92
CA ILE A 94 1.10 15.29 15.85
C ILE A 94 1.21 13.91 15.19
N MET A 95 1.24 12.84 15.98
CA MET A 95 1.32 11.48 15.47
C MET A 95 0.08 11.11 14.64
N ASP A 96 -1.13 11.39 15.14
CA ASP A 96 -2.40 11.18 14.42
C ASP A 96 -2.39 11.91 13.06
N THR A 97 -1.89 13.15 13.03
CA THR A 97 -1.77 13.94 11.78
C THR A 97 -0.84 13.25 10.77
N ARG A 98 0.33 12.80 11.22
CA ARG A 98 1.31 12.11 10.35
C ARG A 98 0.82 10.75 9.88
N GLU A 99 0.08 10.03 10.72
CA GLU A 99 -0.55 8.76 10.33
C GLU A 99 -1.55 8.98 9.20
N GLN A 100 -2.33 10.05 9.27
CA GLN A 100 -3.25 10.43 8.20
C GLN A 100 -2.50 10.77 6.90
N GLU A 101 -1.39 11.51 6.99
CA GLU A 101 -0.54 11.81 5.83
C GLU A 101 0.04 10.53 5.20
N CYS A 102 0.48 9.57 6.02
CA CYS A 102 0.92 8.25 5.56
C CYS A 102 -0.21 7.51 4.82
N ALA A 103 -1.42 7.50 5.37
CA ALA A 103 -2.57 6.83 4.76
C ALA A 103 -2.90 7.42 3.38
N VAL A 104 -2.89 8.75 3.27
CA VAL A 104 -3.10 9.45 1.99
C VAL A 104 -1.99 9.11 1.00
N GLN A 105 -0.72 9.11 1.43
CA GLN A 105 0.40 8.80 0.53
C GLN A 105 0.39 7.33 0.08
N ALA A 106 0.15 6.39 0.99
CA ALA A 106 0.04 4.97 0.66
C ALA A 106 -1.09 4.72 -0.36
N THR A 107 -2.22 5.42 -0.23
CA THR A 107 -3.31 5.36 -1.22
C THR A 107 -2.86 5.83 -2.60
N LYS A 108 -2.06 6.90 -2.69
CA LYS A 108 -1.50 7.37 -3.96
C LYS A 108 -0.55 6.34 -4.58
N ASN A 109 0.31 5.73 -3.76
CA ASN A 109 1.25 4.71 -4.22
C ASN A 109 0.49 3.50 -4.79
N GLN A 110 -0.54 3.02 -4.08
CA GLN A 110 -1.40 1.93 -4.53
C GLN A 110 -2.10 2.25 -5.86
N GLN A 111 -2.67 3.45 -5.99
CA GLN A 111 -3.35 3.88 -7.21
C GLN A 111 -2.39 3.95 -8.41
N LEU A 112 -1.18 4.48 -8.20
CA LEU A 112 -0.16 4.55 -9.24
C LEU A 112 0.32 3.16 -9.66
N ALA A 113 0.60 2.28 -8.69
CA ALA A 113 1.01 0.90 -8.96
C ALA A 113 -0.07 0.14 -9.76
N GLN A 114 -1.35 0.30 -9.40
CA GLN A 114 -2.46 -0.29 -10.15
C GLN A 114 -2.54 0.25 -11.58
N ALA A 115 -2.42 1.57 -11.77
CA ALA A 115 -2.45 2.18 -13.10
C ALA A 115 -1.29 1.69 -13.98
N LEU A 116 -0.09 1.51 -13.42
CA LEU A 116 1.06 0.95 -14.12
C LEU A 116 0.83 -0.53 -14.51
N LEU A 117 0.22 -1.31 -13.62
CA LEU A 117 -0.16 -2.69 -13.90
C LEU A 117 -1.16 -2.78 -15.05
N ASP A 118 -2.22 -1.98 -15.01
CA ASP A 118 -3.26 -1.93 -16.06
C ASP A 118 -2.65 -1.52 -17.40
N GLN A 119 -1.75 -0.52 -17.40
CA GLN A 119 -1.01 -0.10 -18.58
C GLN A 119 -0.17 -1.25 -19.16
N SER A 120 0.62 -1.93 -18.33
CA SER A 120 1.49 -3.02 -18.78
C SER A 120 0.69 -4.21 -19.34
N SER A 121 -0.42 -4.56 -18.68
CA SER A 121 -1.29 -5.66 -19.10
C SER A 121 -1.96 -5.37 -20.44
N SER A 122 -2.49 -4.15 -20.62
CA SER A 122 -3.10 -3.75 -21.89
C SER A 122 -2.10 -3.75 -23.06
N MET A 123 -0.83 -3.39 -22.80
CA MET A 123 0.23 -3.41 -23.79
C MET A 123 0.61 -4.85 -24.17
N LEU A 124 0.70 -5.75 -23.20
CA LEU A 124 0.96 -7.17 -23.45
C LEU A 124 -0.18 -7.81 -24.25
N ASP A 125 -1.43 -7.51 -23.92
CA ASP A 125 -2.60 -7.97 -24.66
C ASP A 125 -2.57 -7.48 -26.11
N PHE A 126 -2.22 -6.21 -26.32
CA PHE A 126 -2.06 -5.65 -27.67
C PHE A 126 -0.97 -6.37 -28.47
N LEU A 127 0.23 -6.54 -27.88
CA LEU A 127 1.33 -7.27 -28.53
C LEU A 127 0.94 -8.72 -28.82
N HIS A 128 0.26 -9.39 -27.90
CA HIS A 128 -0.23 -10.74 -28.10
C HIS A 128 -1.22 -10.79 -29.26
N ARG A 129 -2.16 -9.86 -29.36
CA ARG A 129 -3.13 -9.78 -30.48
C ARG A 129 -2.47 -9.51 -31.83
N GLU A 130 -1.39 -8.75 -31.88
CA GLU A 130 -0.66 -8.48 -33.13
C GLU A 130 0.26 -9.64 -33.56
N ILE A 131 0.88 -10.34 -32.60
CA ILE A 131 1.75 -11.49 -32.88
C ILE A 131 0.94 -12.74 -33.20
N THR A 132 -0.24 -12.90 -32.58
CA THR A 132 -1.13 -14.02 -32.88
C THR A 132 -1.70 -13.86 -34.28
N PRO A 133 -1.51 -14.84 -35.19
CA PRO A 133 -1.98 -14.70 -36.56
C PRO A 133 -3.49 -14.52 -36.59
N LYS A 134 -3.95 -13.36 -37.08
CA LYS A 134 -5.38 -12.98 -37.15
C LYS A 134 -6.20 -13.82 -38.13
N THR A 135 -5.54 -14.67 -38.93
CA THR A 135 -6.20 -15.59 -39.86
C THR A 135 -5.57 -16.97 -39.76
N ASN A 136 -6.40 -17.97 -39.50
CA ASN A 136 -6.04 -19.39 -39.64
C ASN A 136 -6.01 -19.83 -41.11
N ASN A 137 -5.96 -18.89 -42.07
CA ASN A 137 -5.80 -19.15 -43.50
C ASN A 137 -4.31 -19.24 -43.84
N VAL A 138 -3.60 -20.13 -43.15
CA VAL A 138 -2.28 -20.55 -43.59
C VAL A 138 -2.49 -21.60 -44.66
N TYR A 139 -1.85 -21.43 -45.81
CA TYR A 139 -1.79 -22.45 -46.85
C TYR A 139 -1.49 -23.81 -46.22
N SER A 140 -2.35 -24.79 -46.45
CA SER A 140 -2.02 -26.18 -46.10
C SER A 140 -0.68 -26.55 -46.75
N ALA A 141 0.07 -27.52 -46.20
CA ALA A 141 1.34 -28.00 -46.77
C ALA A 141 1.25 -28.49 -48.24
N ARG A 142 0.04 -28.50 -48.84
CA ARG A 142 -0.27 -28.78 -50.25
C ARG A 142 -0.77 -27.56 -51.04
N GLY A 143 -0.60 -26.34 -50.54
CA GLY A 143 -0.94 -25.11 -51.27
C GLY A 143 -2.43 -24.85 -51.48
N ARG A 144 -3.33 -25.57 -50.80
CA ARG A 144 -4.78 -25.33 -50.92
C ARG A 144 -5.25 -24.25 -49.95
N PHE A 145 -5.91 -23.23 -50.49
CA PHE A 145 -6.64 -22.21 -49.75
C PHE A 145 -7.86 -22.88 -49.09
N GLN A 146 -7.89 -22.90 -47.76
CA GLN A 146 -9.01 -23.46 -47.02
C GLN A 146 -10.06 -22.36 -46.86
N ASN A 147 -11.12 -22.39 -47.68
CA ASN A 147 -12.29 -21.55 -47.44
C ASN A 147 -12.99 -22.09 -46.19
N VAL A 148 -12.71 -21.48 -45.04
CA VAL A 148 -13.51 -21.70 -43.82
C VAL A 148 -14.90 -21.16 -44.12
N ALA A 149 -15.87 -22.05 -44.30
CA ALA A 149 -17.26 -21.66 -44.43
C ALA A 149 -17.66 -20.86 -43.17
N PRO A 150 -18.37 -19.72 -43.32
CA PRO A 150 -18.79 -18.93 -42.17
C PRO A 150 -19.64 -19.82 -41.24
N PRO A 151 -19.48 -19.70 -39.90
CA PRO A 151 -20.33 -20.41 -38.97
C PRO A 151 -21.78 -20.06 -39.27
N ALA A 152 -22.64 -21.07 -39.38
CA ALA A 152 -24.05 -20.90 -39.72
C ALA A 152 -24.69 -19.90 -38.76
N THR A 153 -24.92 -18.67 -39.25
CA THR A 153 -25.70 -17.67 -38.53
C THR A 153 -27.13 -18.17 -38.51
N LEU A 154 -27.64 -18.55 -37.34
CA LEU A 154 -29.07 -18.73 -37.14
C LEU A 154 -29.74 -17.38 -37.40
N ILE A 155 -30.28 -17.23 -38.60
CA ILE A 155 -31.19 -16.14 -38.95
C ILE A 155 -32.42 -16.31 -38.05
N ASN A 156 -32.47 -15.59 -36.94
CA ASN A 156 -33.72 -15.35 -36.21
C ASN A 156 -34.57 -14.40 -37.04
N GLY A 157 -35.29 -14.96 -38.01
CA GLY A 157 -36.39 -14.31 -38.70
C GLY A 157 -37.53 -14.10 -37.71
N ARG A 158 -37.96 -12.84 -37.60
CA ARG A 158 -39.10 -12.41 -36.78
C ARG A 158 -40.41 -12.87 -37.42
N MET A 159 -41.36 -13.33 -36.59
CA MET A 159 -42.76 -12.91 -36.65
C MET A 159 -43.23 -12.65 -35.23
#